data_AF-A0A166G613-F1
#
_entry.id   AF-A0A166G613-F1
#
_cell.length_a   1.000
_cell.length_b   1.000
_cell.length_c   1.000
_cell.angle_alpha   90.00
_cell.angle_beta   90.00
_cell.angle_gamma   90.00
#
_symmetry.space_group_name_H-M   'P 1'
#
loop_
_entity.id
_entity.type
_entity.pdbx_description
1 polymer ?
#
loop_
_entity_poly.entity_id
_entity_poly.type
_entity_poly.pdbx_seq_one_letter_code
_entity_poly.pdbx_strand_id
1 'polypeptide(L)'
;MLGLQSLKESSPVCPPLQSVVGGLLKLVETYEIMTQNKLDCQKLYERIDAIQDSLVVAWGDADPSFCRLSEAQLTAMMSFDKSIQCIISDVDSLVARFKHPLRRFILASQNKAYVSDCLAKLSQAEDDFRRTIELDMSRLVTCMHKSIVTVSEQSFERHLVLCSELHTQRILLSTSLVGLFA
;
A
#
# COMPACT_ATOMS: atom_id res chain seq x y z
N MET A 1 12.70 6.68 -12.33
CA MET A 1 14.06 6.11 -12.06
C MET A 1 14.74 6.67 -10.81
N LEU A 2 15.00 8.00 -10.71
CA LEU A 2 15.63 8.60 -9.51
C LEU A 2 14.85 8.32 -8.21
N GLY A 3 13.52 8.29 -8.29
CA GLY A 3 12.68 8.00 -7.12
C GLY A 3 12.81 6.55 -6.61
N LEU A 4 12.90 5.53 -7.48
CA LEU A 4 13.16 4.15 -7.04
C LEU A 4 14.53 3.99 -6.38
N GLN A 5 15.56 4.69 -6.85
CA GLN A 5 16.87 4.66 -6.21
C GLN A 5 16.81 5.31 -4.82
N SER A 6 16.14 6.46 -4.70
CA SER A 6 15.87 7.08 -3.40
C SER A 6 15.09 6.14 -2.48
N LEU A 7 14.06 5.45 -3.00
CA LEU A 7 13.27 4.47 -2.23
C LEU A 7 14.12 3.28 -1.78
N LYS A 8 15.06 2.84 -2.61
CA LYS A 8 16.01 1.75 -2.28
C LYS A 8 16.89 2.15 -1.10
N GLU A 9 17.39 3.38 -1.11
CA GLU A 9 18.25 3.92 -0.05
C GLU A 9 17.49 4.08 1.28
N SER A 10 16.19 4.40 1.23
CA SER A 10 15.33 4.49 2.42
C SER A 10 14.73 3.15 2.88
N SER A 11 14.79 2.10 2.04
CA SER A 11 14.20 0.79 2.31
C SER A 11 14.86 -0.17 3.32
N PRO A 12 16.11 0.01 3.84
CA PRO A 12 16.73 -0.98 4.73
C PRO A 12 15.93 -1.28 6.00
N VAL A 13 15.01 -0.38 6.38
CA VAL A 13 14.13 -0.51 7.55
C VAL A 13 12.91 -1.40 7.27
N CYS A 14 12.63 -1.72 6.00
CA CYS A 14 11.50 -2.53 5.56
C CYS A 14 11.94 -3.56 4.49
N PRO A 15 12.37 -4.78 4.90
CA PRO A 15 12.89 -5.79 3.97
C PRO A 15 11.96 -6.13 2.78
N PRO A 16 10.63 -6.22 2.94
CA PRO A 16 9.73 -6.45 1.80
C PRO A 16 9.75 -5.31 0.77
N LEU A 17 9.78 -4.06 1.22
CA LEU A 17 9.88 -2.89 0.34
C LEU A 17 11.21 -2.88 -0.41
N GLN A 18 12.31 -3.20 0.28
CA GLN A 18 13.63 -3.31 -0.32
C GLN A 18 13.66 -4.35 -1.44
N SER A 19 13.03 -5.51 -1.22
CA SER A 19 12.94 -6.58 -2.21
C SER A 19 12.14 -6.14 -3.45
N VAL A 20 10.98 -5.51 -3.25
CA VAL A 20 10.16 -4.96 -4.35
C VAL A 20 10.94 -3.94 -5.17
N VAL A 21 11.55 -2.95 -4.51
CA VAL A 21 12.32 -1.90 -5.18
C VAL A 21 13.52 -2.49 -5.94
N GLY A 22 14.23 -3.44 -5.33
CA GLY A 22 15.32 -4.17 -5.97
C GLY A 22 14.87 -4.97 -7.20
N GLY A 23 13.72 -5.65 -7.09
CA GLY A 23 13.11 -6.40 -8.18
C GLY A 23 12.69 -5.52 -9.35
N LEU A 24 12.05 -4.37 -9.08
CA LEU A 24 11.68 -3.40 -10.12
C LEU A 24 12.90 -2.85 -10.85
N LEU A 25 13.97 -2.50 -10.13
CA LEU A 25 15.22 -2.05 -10.74
C LEU A 25 15.85 -3.13 -11.63
N LYS A 26 15.89 -4.38 -11.16
CA LYS A 26 16.37 -5.52 -11.97
C LYS A 26 15.50 -5.69 -13.23
N LEU A 27 14.18 -5.55 -13.09
CA LEU A 27 13.26 -5.70 -14.21
C LEU A 27 13.51 -4.65 -15.30
N VAL A 28 13.76 -3.39 -14.92
CA VAL A 28 14.17 -2.34 -15.87
C VAL A 28 15.45 -2.70 -16.59
N GLU A 29 16.50 -3.05 -15.84
CA GLU A 29 17.79 -3.40 -16.42
C GLU A 29 17.65 -4.56 -17.42
N THR A 30 16.94 -5.63 -17.04
CA THR A 30 16.72 -6.77 -17.92
C THR A 30 15.91 -6.38 -19.16
N TYR A 31 14.91 -5.51 -19.02
CA TYR A 31 14.11 -5.02 -20.14
C TYR A 31 14.91 -4.20 -21.14
N GLU A 32 15.73 -3.26 -20.66
CA GLU A 32 16.61 -2.45 -21.53
C GLU A 32 17.57 -3.32 -22.34
N ILE A 33 18.02 -4.45 -21.78
CA ILE A 33 18.87 -5.41 -22.48
C ILE A 33 18.07 -6.22 -23.53
N MET A 34 16.81 -6.56 -23.24
CA MET A 34 15.99 -7.44 -24.10
C MET A 34 15.28 -6.73 -25.25
N THR A 35 14.88 -5.48 -25.05
CA THR A 35 14.11 -4.73 -26.05
C THR A 35 14.89 -3.53 -26.57
N GLN A 36 15.13 -3.52 -27.89
CA GLN A 36 15.57 -2.32 -28.59
C GLN A 36 14.39 -1.38 -28.93
N ASN A 37 13.16 -1.78 -28.59
CA ASN A 37 11.97 -0.99 -28.84
C ASN A 37 11.78 0.05 -27.73
N LYS A 38 12.16 1.29 -28.04
CA LYS A 38 12.01 2.44 -27.15
C LYS A 38 10.58 2.64 -26.62
N LEU A 39 9.57 2.29 -27.42
CA LEU A 39 8.16 2.45 -27.03
C LEU A 39 7.77 1.49 -25.90
N ASP A 40 8.28 0.26 -25.94
CA ASP A 40 8.01 -0.73 -24.90
C ASP A 40 8.79 -0.39 -23.62
N CYS A 41 10.02 0.11 -23.73
CA CYS A 41 10.77 0.64 -22.59
C CYS A 41 10.04 1.82 -21.95
N GLN A 42 9.51 2.75 -22.75
CA GLN A 42 8.76 3.90 -22.24
C GLN A 42 7.53 3.46 -21.45
N LYS A 43 6.75 2.51 -21.97
CA LYS A 43 5.59 1.95 -21.24
C LYS A 43 5.97 1.31 -19.92
N LEU A 44 7.10 0.61 -19.89
CA LEU A 44 7.62 0.05 -18.65
C LEU A 44 7.97 1.16 -17.65
N TYR A 45 8.64 2.21 -18.11
CA TYR A 45 8.99 3.36 -17.27
C TYR A 45 7.77 4.05 -16.69
N GLU A 46 6.77 4.35 -17.52
CA GLU A 46 5.50 4.92 -17.10
C GLU A 46 4.82 4.04 -16.03
N ARG A 47 4.87 2.71 -16.21
CA ARG A 47 4.32 1.78 -15.23
C ARG A 47 5.07 1.78 -13.91
N ILE A 48 6.39 1.85 -13.97
CA ILE A 48 7.24 1.84 -12.79
C ILE A 48 7.11 3.15 -12.01
N ASP A 49 6.94 4.27 -12.69
CA ASP A 49 6.66 5.54 -12.04
C ASP A 49 5.29 5.50 -11.32
N ALA A 50 4.25 4.90 -11.93
CA ALA A 50 2.96 4.69 -11.26
C ALA A 50 3.04 3.78 -10.02
N ILE A 51 3.84 2.71 -10.10
CA ILE A 51 4.13 1.85 -8.94
C ILE A 51 4.87 2.65 -7.87
N GLN A 52 5.85 3.47 -8.24
CA GLN A 52 6.58 4.32 -7.30
C GLN A 52 5.62 5.27 -6.56
N ASP A 53 4.70 5.92 -7.28
CA ASP A 53 3.70 6.78 -6.65
C ASP A 53 2.81 6.00 -5.67
N SER A 54 2.37 4.79 -6.05
CA SER A 54 1.60 3.90 -5.17
C SER A 54 2.38 3.49 -3.92
N LEU A 55 3.68 3.22 -4.07
CA LEU A 55 4.57 2.92 -2.94
C LEU A 55 4.77 4.16 -2.06
N VAL A 56 4.95 5.35 -2.63
CA VAL A 56 5.08 6.60 -1.87
C VAL A 56 3.77 6.94 -1.15
N VAL A 57 2.60 6.71 -1.73
CA VAL A 57 1.32 6.89 -1.02
C VAL A 57 1.20 5.93 0.15
N ALA A 58 1.67 4.69 0.00
CA ALA A 58 1.61 3.69 1.06
C ALA A 58 2.72 3.83 2.13
N TRP A 59 3.88 4.45 1.82
CA TRP A 59 5.05 4.52 2.71
C TRP A 59 5.60 5.93 3.00
N GLY A 60 5.33 6.91 2.15
CA GLY A 60 6.12 8.13 1.99
C GLY A 60 6.04 9.16 3.12
N ASP A 61 5.19 8.96 4.11
CA ASP A 61 5.03 9.87 5.26
C ASP A 61 5.18 9.15 6.62
N ALA A 62 5.53 7.87 6.61
CA ALA A 62 5.74 7.11 7.83
C ALA A 62 7.14 7.39 8.38
N ASP A 63 7.23 8.07 9.53
CA ASP A 63 8.43 8.09 10.34
C ASP A 63 8.91 6.63 10.50
N PRO A 64 10.16 6.29 10.12
CA PRO A 64 10.67 4.93 10.18
C PRO A 64 10.62 4.33 11.59
N SER A 65 10.52 5.15 12.63
CA SER A 65 10.31 4.71 14.02
C SER A 65 8.87 4.27 14.33
N PHE A 66 7.89 4.61 13.47
CA PHE A 66 6.47 4.31 13.60
C PHE A 66 5.91 3.48 12.43
N CYS A 67 6.75 2.80 11.66
CA CYS A 67 6.36 1.94 10.54
C CYS A 67 5.56 0.70 11.01
N ARG A 68 4.38 0.93 11.58
CA ARG A 68 3.39 -0.08 11.93
C ARG A 68 2.51 -0.28 10.72
N LEU A 69 3.07 -0.97 9.73
CA LEU A 69 2.28 -1.52 8.65
C LEU A 69 1.17 -2.38 9.25
N SER A 70 -0.05 -2.20 8.75
CA SER A 70 -1.09 -3.17 9.06
C SER A 70 -0.67 -4.53 8.49
N GLU A 71 -1.18 -5.61 9.09
CA GLU A 71 -0.95 -6.96 8.59
C GLU A 71 -1.38 -7.11 7.12
N ALA A 72 -2.44 -6.40 6.72
CA ALA A 72 -2.92 -6.38 5.33
C ALA A 72 -1.93 -5.68 4.39
N GLN A 73 -1.37 -4.54 4.78
CA GLN A 73 -0.36 -3.82 4.00
C GLN A 73 0.92 -4.65 3.84
N LEU A 74 1.37 -5.32 4.91
CA LEU A 74 2.53 -6.21 4.85
C LEU A 74 2.28 -7.40 3.93
N THR A 75 1.11 -8.03 4.03
CA THR A 75 0.71 -9.16 3.18
C THR A 75 0.61 -8.74 1.71
N ALA A 76 0.03 -7.57 1.43
CA ALA A 76 -0.04 -7.00 0.09
C ALA A 76 1.36 -6.80 -0.50
N MET A 77 2.28 -6.24 0.29
CA MET A 77 3.66 -6.03 -0.11
C MET A 77 4.39 -7.35 -0.41
N MET A 78 4.24 -8.38 0.44
CA MET A 78 4.83 -9.69 0.20
C MET A 78 4.26 -10.37 -1.06
N SER A 79 2.95 -10.22 -1.31
CA SER A 79 2.33 -10.74 -2.54
C SER A 79 2.81 -10.00 -3.79
N PHE A 80 3.03 -8.69 -3.67
CA PHE A 80 3.58 -7.88 -4.75
C PHE A 80 5.03 -8.25 -5.07
N ASP A 81 5.87 -8.39 -4.05
CA ASP A 81 7.24 -8.91 -4.19
C ASP A 81 7.27 -10.26 -4.90
N LYS A 82 6.47 -11.22 -4.41
CA LYS A 82 6.36 -12.54 -5.04
C LYS A 82 5.99 -12.46 -6.52
N SER A 83 5.06 -11.56 -6.87
CA SER A 83 4.63 -11.36 -8.26
C SER A 83 5.78 -10.80 -9.11
N ILE A 84 6.54 -9.83 -8.60
CA ILE A 84 7.73 -9.29 -9.26
C ILE A 84 8.79 -10.37 -9.46
N GLN A 85 9.08 -11.19 -8.43
CA GLN A 85 10.05 -12.29 -8.54
C GLN A 85 9.62 -13.33 -9.57
N CYS A 86 8.32 -13.65 -9.66
CA CYS A 86 7.78 -14.51 -10.71
C CYS A 86 8.01 -13.92 -12.11
N ILE A 87 7.73 -12.62 -12.30
CA ILE A 87 7.97 -11.95 -13.59
C ILE A 87 9.47 -11.98 -13.93
N ILE A 88 10.36 -11.67 -12.99
CA ILE A 88 11.80 -11.72 -13.19
C ILE A 88 12.25 -13.13 -13.59
N SER A 89 11.75 -14.16 -12.91
CA SER A 89 12.07 -15.56 -13.22
C SER A 89 11.61 -15.94 -14.63
N ASP A 90 10.40 -15.53 -15.02
CA ASP A 90 9.91 -15.75 -16.39
C ASP A 90 10.85 -15.08 -17.40
N VAL A 91 11.29 -13.84 -17.11
CA VAL A 91 12.11 -13.03 -18.01
C VAL A 91 13.51 -13.64 -18.15
N ASP A 92 14.14 -14.01 -17.04
CA ASP A 92 15.45 -14.66 -17.00
C ASP A 92 15.43 -15.99 -17.78
N SER A 93 14.34 -16.76 -17.65
CA SER A 93 14.14 -18.01 -18.41
C SER A 93 14.07 -17.76 -19.92
N LEU A 94 13.54 -16.61 -20.34
CA LEU A 94 13.45 -16.22 -21.74
C LEU A 94 14.81 -15.76 -22.27
N VAL A 95 15.53 -14.91 -21.51
CA VAL A 95 16.90 -14.47 -21.84
C VAL A 95 17.83 -15.68 -22.04
N ALA A 96 17.70 -16.71 -21.22
CA ALA A 96 18.47 -17.94 -21.38
C ALA A 96 18.21 -18.64 -22.73
N ARG A 97 16.96 -18.61 -23.23
CA ARG A 97 16.58 -19.19 -24.54
C ARG A 97 17.11 -18.39 -25.73
N PHE A 98 17.37 -17.10 -25.56
CA PHE A 98 17.86 -16.20 -26.61
C PHE A 98 19.34 -16.38 -26.97
N LYS A 99 20.11 -17.17 -26.21
CA LYS A 99 21.56 -17.40 -26.47
C LYS A 99 21.85 -18.14 -27.79
N HIS A 100 20.85 -18.64 -28.51
CA HIS A 100 21.05 -19.32 -29.80
C HIS A 100 20.80 -18.39 -31.01
N PRO A 101 21.82 -18.09 -31.83
CA PRO A 101 21.76 -17.06 -32.88
C PRO A 101 20.78 -17.38 -34.03
N LEU A 102 20.45 -18.65 -34.27
CA LEU A 102 19.59 -19.08 -35.38
C LEU A 102 18.09 -18.89 -35.14
N ARG A 103 17.65 -18.60 -33.90
CA ARG A 103 16.22 -18.40 -33.57
C ARG A 103 15.78 -16.92 -33.56
N ARG A 104 16.71 -16.00 -33.81
CA ARG A 104 16.55 -14.54 -33.59
C ARG A 104 15.34 -13.91 -34.31
N PHE A 105 14.98 -14.38 -35.50
CA PHE A 105 13.89 -13.79 -36.30
C PHE A 105 12.48 -14.25 -35.88
N ILE A 106 12.29 -15.55 -35.60
CA ILE A 106 10.99 -16.07 -35.09
C ILE A 106 10.72 -15.53 -33.68
N LEU A 107 11.78 -15.25 -32.93
CA LEU A 107 11.68 -14.72 -31.57
C LEU A 107 11.30 -13.24 -31.51
N ALA A 108 11.44 -12.43 -32.57
CA ALA A 108 11.12 -11.00 -32.51
C ALA A 108 9.62 -10.74 -32.28
N SER A 109 8.73 -11.53 -32.91
CA SER A 109 7.28 -11.44 -32.67
C SER A 109 6.88 -12.02 -31.30
N GLN A 110 7.57 -13.08 -30.85
CA GLN A 110 7.38 -13.66 -29.53
C GLN A 110 7.84 -12.70 -28.42
N ASN A 111 8.89 -11.91 -28.66
CA ASN A 111 9.39 -10.91 -27.71
C ASN A 111 8.33 -9.82 -27.44
N LYS A 112 7.65 -9.34 -28.49
CA LYS A 112 6.58 -8.35 -28.32
C LYS A 112 5.40 -8.89 -27.50
N ALA A 113 4.95 -10.10 -27.80
CA ALA A 113 3.87 -10.74 -27.05
C ALA A 113 4.25 -10.95 -25.58
N TYR A 114 5.50 -11.36 -25.35
CA TYR A 114 6.03 -11.59 -24.01
C TYR A 114 6.19 -10.31 -23.19
N VAL A 115 6.74 -9.25 -23.80
CA VAL A 115 6.82 -7.93 -23.18
C VAL A 115 5.42 -7.43 -22.78
N SER A 116 4.44 -7.59 -23.67
CA SER A 116 3.06 -7.24 -23.36
C SER A 116 2.48 -8.09 -22.21
N ASP A 117 2.78 -9.39 -22.15
CA ASP A 117 2.35 -10.28 -21.06
C ASP A 117 2.95 -9.88 -19.71
N CYS A 118 4.26 -9.59 -19.68
CA CYS A 118 4.93 -9.10 -18.49
C CYS A 118 4.39 -7.75 -18.01
N LEU A 119 4.14 -6.80 -18.93
CA LEU A 119 3.52 -5.52 -18.57
C LEU A 119 2.10 -5.72 -18.02
N ALA A 120 1.34 -6.66 -18.57
CA ALA A 120 0.01 -7.01 -18.06
C ALA A 120 0.08 -7.65 -16.66
N LYS A 121 1.00 -8.58 -16.43
CA LYS A 121 1.25 -9.19 -15.10
C LYS A 121 1.68 -8.15 -14.07
N LEU A 122 2.58 -7.24 -14.44
CA LEU A 122 3.02 -6.15 -13.58
C LEU A 122 1.86 -5.21 -13.25
N SER A 123 1.03 -4.89 -14.25
CA SER A 123 -0.17 -4.07 -14.07
C SER A 123 -1.14 -4.72 -13.09
N GLN A 124 -1.42 -6.01 -13.28
CA GLN A 124 -2.33 -6.75 -12.42
C GLN A 124 -1.80 -6.81 -10.98
N ALA A 125 -0.50 -7.07 -10.79
CA ALA A 125 0.11 -7.13 -9.48
C ALA A 125 0.05 -5.78 -8.74
N GLU A 126 0.26 -4.67 -9.45
CA GLU A 126 0.09 -3.32 -8.91
C GLU A 126 -1.37 -3.03 -8.55
N ASP A 127 -2.32 -3.38 -9.42
CA ASP A 127 -3.75 -3.16 -9.18
C ASP A 127 -4.24 -3.94 -7.94
N ASP A 128 -3.78 -5.18 -7.77
CA ASP A 128 -4.10 -6.01 -6.61
C ASP A 128 -3.47 -5.47 -5.33
N PHE A 129 -2.23 -5.00 -5.42
CA PHE A 129 -1.55 -4.31 -4.32
C PHE A 129 -2.33 -3.05 -3.91
N ARG A 130 -2.58 -2.12 -4.84
CA ARG A 130 -3.31 -0.87 -4.60
C ARG A 130 -4.69 -1.13 -4.01
N ARG A 131 -5.46 -2.06 -4.57
CA ARG A 131 -6.79 -2.42 -4.08
C ARG A 131 -6.74 -2.88 -2.62
N THR A 132 -5.72 -3.65 -2.25
CA THR A 132 -5.57 -4.12 -0.86
C THR A 132 -5.28 -2.96 0.10
N ILE A 133 -4.41 -2.02 -0.30
CA ILE A 133 -4.11 -0.82 0.49
C ILE A 133 -5.37 0.06 0.65
N GLU A 134 -6.11 0.29 -0.43
CA GLU A 134 -7.35 1.08 -0.42
C GLU A 134 -8.42 0.46 0.49
N LEU A 135 -8.60 -0.85 0.42
CA LEU A 135 -9.55 -1.58 1.28
C LEU A 135 -9.14 -1.54 2.75
N ASP A 136 -7.85 -1.67 3.05
CA ASP A 136 -7.35 -1.59 4.42
C ASP A 136 -7.55 -0.19 5.01
N MET A 137 -7.20 0.86 4.25
CA MET A 137 -7.45 2.25 4.67
C MET A 137 -8.94 2.52 4.89
N SER A 138 -9.80 2.05 3.98
CA SER A 138 -11.26 2.19 4.10
C SER A 138 -11.80 1.49 5.36
N ARG A 139 -11.26 0.31 5.67
CA ARG A 139 -11.59 -0.44 6.89
C ARG A 139 -11.16 0.32 8.14
N LEU A 140 -9.94 0.85 8.17
CA LEU A 140 -9.42 1.63 9.30
C LEU A 140 -10.26 2.89 9.55
N VAL A 141 -10.60 3.65 8.50
CA VAL A 141 -11.48 4.83 8.61
C VAL A 141 -12.85 4.45 9.16
N THR A 142 -13.43 3.34 8.69
CA THR A 142 -14.72 2.84 9.18
C THR A 142 -14.65 2.46 10.66
N CYS A 143 -13.57 1.78 11.09
CA CYS A 143 -13.34 1.44 12.49
C CYS A 143 -13.19 2.69 13.37
N MET A 144 -12.38 3.66 12.93
CA MET A 144 -12.20 4.92 13.65
C MET A 144 -13.51 5.69 13.79
N HIS A 145 -14.29 5.77 12.71
CA HIS A 145 -15.60 6.42 12.73
C HIS A 145 -16.53 5.77 13.75
N LYS A 146 -16.61 4.43 13.77
CA LYS A 146 -17.39 3.68 14.77
C LYS A 146 -16.92 3.99 16.19
N SER A 147 -15.61 3.99 16.45
CA SER A 147 -15.07 4.32 17.77
C SER A 147 -15.41 5.74 18.21
N ILE A 148 -15.34 6.73 17.30
CA ILE A 148 -15.71 8.12 17.59
C ILE A 148 -17.19 8.22 17.96
N VAL A 149 -18.07 7.58 17.18
CA VAL A 149 -19.51 7.55 17.46
C VAL A 149 -19.78 6.94 18.84
N THR A 150 -19.20 5.79 19.15
CA THR A 150 -19.37 5.13 20.45
C THR A 150 -18.85 5.98 21.61
N VAL A 151 -17.69 6.63 21.47
CA VAL A 151 -17.14 7.53 22.50
C VAL A 151 -18.04 8.75 22.70
N SER A 152 -18.59 9.29 21.62
CA SER A 152 -19.54 10.41 21.68
C SER A 152 -20.84 10.03 22.39
N GLU A 153 -21.40 8.86 22.09
CA GLU A 153 -22.60 8.33 22.76
C GLU A 153 -22.35 8.11 24.26
N GLN A 154 -21.23 7.47 24.62
CA GLN A 154 -20.85 7.28 26.02
C GLN A 154 -20.62 8.61 26.75
N SER A 155 -20.03 9.60 26.08
CA SER A 155 -19.85 10.94 26.65
C SER A 155 -21.19 11.63 26.90
N PHE A 156 -22.14 11.50 25.97
CA PHE A 156 -23.48 12.06 26.10
C PHE A 156 -24.26 11.41 27.25
N GLU A 157 -24.23 10.08 27.35
CA GLU A 157 -24.85 9.34 28.46
C GLU A 157 -24.27 9.76 29.82
N ARG A 158 -22.93 9.83 29.93
CA ARG A 158 -22.27 10.31 31.16
C ARG A 158 -22.70 11.73 31.52
N HIS A 159 -22.83 12.61 30.54
CA HIS A 159 -23.28 13.98 30.78
C HIS A 159 -24.74 14.03 31.26
N LEU A 160 -25.63 13.22 30.69
CA LEU A 160 -27.02 13.13 31.14
C LEU A 160 -27.14 12.63 32.58
N VAL A 161 -26.36 11.60 32.95
CA VAL A 161 -26.30 11.09 34.34
C VAL A 161 -25.85 12.20 35.30
N LEU A 162 -24.77 12.91 34.99
CA LEU A 162 -24.27 14.02 35.81
C LEU A 162 -25.31 15.14 35.96
N CYS A 163 -26.01 15.53 34.88
CA CYS A 163 -27.07 16.53 34.96
C CYS A 163 -28.22 16.09 35.86
N SER A 164 -28.62 14.82 35.81
CA SER A 164 -29.68 14.25 36.65
C SER A 164 -29.28 14.23 38.14
N GLU A 165 -28.03 13.86 38.45
CA GLU A 165 -27.50 13.88 39.81
C GLU A 165 -27.46 15.30 40.39
N LEU A 166 -26.96 16.28 39.62
CA LEU A 166 -26.94 17.68 40.03
C LEU A 166 -28.35 18.24 40.25
N HIS A 167 -29.31 17.86 39.40
CA HIS A 167 -30.70 18.25 39.58
C HIS A 167 -31.29 17.68 40.87
N THR A 168 -31.02 16.41 41.16
CA THR A 168 -31.46 15.72 42.39
C THR A 168 -30.86 16.37 43.63
N GLN A 169 -29.56 16.68 43.62
CA GLN A 169 -28.89 17.40 44.72
C GLN A 169 -29.49 18.79 44.94
N ARG A 170 -29.79 19.52 43.86
CA ARG A 170 -30.45 20.83 43.95
C ARG A 170 -31.83 20.75 44.62
N ILE A 171 -32.63 19.74 44.27
CA ILE A 171 -33.94 19.51 44.89
C ILE A 171 -33.76 19.26 46.40
N LEU A 172 -32.87 18.34 46.79
CA LEU A 172 -32.62 18.00 48.19
C LEU A 172 -32.18 19.20 49.03
N LEU A 173 -31.30 20.04 48.49
CA LEU A 173 -30.86 21.28 49.16
C LEU A 173 -32.02 22.26 49.32
N SER A 174 -32.86 22.41 48.30
CA SER A 174 -33.99 23.34 48.35
C SER A 174 -35.05 22.91 49.38
N THR A 175 -35.37 21.62 49.48
CA THR A 175 -36.33 21.09 50.46
C THR A 175 -35.80 21.18 51.88
N SER A 176 -34.51 20.90 52.08
CA SER A 176 -33.85 21.00 53.40
C SER A 176 -33.85 22.45 53.92
N LEU A 177 -33.64 23.44 53.05
CA LEU A 177 -33.70 24.85 53.44
C LEU A 177 -35.12 25.27 53.82
N VAL A 178 -36.15 24.85 53.07
CA VAL A 178 -37.55 25.17 53.43
C VAL A 178 -37.92 24.60 54.80
N GLY A 179 -37.45 23.39 55.13
CA GLY A 179 -37.67 22.78 56.44
C GLY A 179 -36.93 23.44 57.61
N LEU A 180 -35.89 24.25 57.36
CA LEU A 180 -35.17 25.00 58.40
C LEU A 180 -35.84 26.33 58.76
N PHE A 181 -36.73 26.84 57.91
CA PHE A 181 -37.42 28.12 58.10
C PHE A 181 -38.92 27.98 58.39
N ALA A 182 -39.42 26.75 58.53
CA ALA A 182 -40.79 26.42 58.92
C ALA A 182 -40.84 25.96 60.38
#